data_AF-A0AAD8YAF9-F1
#
_entry.id   AF-A0AAD8YAF9-F1
#
_cell.length_a   1.000
_cell.length_b   1.000
_cell.length_c   1.000
_cell.angle_alpha   90.00
_cell.angle_beta   90.00
_cell.angle_gamma   90.00
#
_symmetry.space_group_name_H-M   'P 1'
#
loop_
_entity.id
_entity.type
_entity.pdbx_description
1 polymer ?
#
loop_
_entity_poly.entity_id
_entity_poly.type
_entity_poly.pdbx_seq_one_letter_code
_entity_poly.pdbx_strand_id
1 'polypeptide(L)'
;MGTPAEAKAKSQLAQDKSTLTRKIIFYAFLATLIADTYASKAEVLNHLTLWSFILHMLYFELHLPSKSSTLTQTLIRLYHGPSFCGSLALFNMYLWTLIANPSMEFDLAPEGRATWLIYTRGFWLHLGPIFCHYIDIQENGAVLRDVYSAAGWNASKLCQFWMCLGGYFAMGLTWEQFNGDASGTYNVTVVSPEVFVLISKAIGVVSCIVAFMVVVKPKLLN
;
A
#
# COMPACT_ATOMS: atom_id res chain seq x y z
N MET A 1 -15.78 -37.20 -7.53
CA MET A 1 -15.31 -36.12 -8.42
C MET A 1 -16.54 -35.30 -8.80
N GLY A 2 -16.53 -33.99 -8.61
CA GLY A 2 -17.70 -33.15 -8.88
C GLY A 2 -17.99 -33.02 -10.39
N THR A 3 -19.23 -32.67 -10.74
CA THR A 3 -19.62 -32.50 -12.14
C THR A 3 -18.99 -31.25 -12.76
N PRO A 4 -18.84 -31.16 -14.10
CA PRO A 4 -18.35 -29.95 -14.77
C PRO A 4 -19.18 -28.69 -14.43
N ALA A 5 -20.49 -28.85 -14.18
CA ALA A 5 -21.37 -27.77 -13.75
C ALA A 5 -21.05 -27.28 -12.33
N GLU A 6 -20.77 -28.20 -11.39
CA GLU A 6 -20.34 -27.86 -10.03
C GLU A 6 -18.97 -27.16 -10.01
N ALA A 7 -18.04 -27.61 -10.85
CA ALA A 7 -16.73 -26.97 -10.99
C ALA A 7 -16.86 -25.53 -11.52
N LYS A 8 -17.72 -25.32 -12.53
CA LYS A 8 -18.01 -23.99 -13.08
C LYS A 8 -18.66 -23.08 -12.03
N ALA A 9 -19.65 -23.57 -11.30
CA ALA A 9 -20.34 -22.79 -10.27
C ALA A 9 -19.38 -22.37 -9.13
N LYS A 10 -18.50 -23.27 -8.68
CA LYS A 10 -17.47 -22.95 -7.67
C LYS A 10 -16.48 -21.90 -8.15
N SER A 11 -16.02 -22.01 -9.39
CA SER A 11 -15.12 -21.02 -10.00
C SER A 11 -15.78 -19.64 -10.10
N GLN A 12 -17.06 -19.59 -10.46
CA GLN A 12 -17.79 -18.34 -10.60
C GLN A 12 -18.04 -17.67 -9.23
N LEU A 13 -18.44 -18.44 -8.22
CA LEU A 13 -18.58 -17.95 -6.85
C LEU A 13 -17.27 -17.39 -6.28
N ALA A 14 -16.14 -18.05 -6.55
CA ALA A 14 -14.83 -17.56 -6.12
C ALA A 14 -14.46 -16.23 -6.79
N GLN A 15 -14.76 -16.07 -8.08
CA GLN A 15 -14.54 -14.84 -8.82
C GLN A 15 -15.44 -13.70 -8.34
N ASP A 16 -16.72 -14.00 -8.05
CA ASP A 16 -17.67 -13.02 -7.52
C ASP A 16 -17.26 -12.53 -6.14
N LYS A 17 -16.83 -13.46 -5.26
CA LYS A 17 -16.30 -13.12 -3.93
C LYS A 17 -15.08 -12.23 -4.04
N SER A 18 -14.10 -12.60 -4.86
CA SER A 18 -12.89 -11.80 -5.09
C SER A 18 -13.20 -10.38 -5.56
N THR A 19 -14.11 -10.26 -6.54
CA THR A 19 -14.55 -8.96 -7.07
C THR A 19 -15.21 -8.11 -5.98
N LEU A 20 -16.05 -8.72 -5.16
CA LEU A 20 -16.69 -8.05 -4.03
C LEU A 20 -15.65 -7.58 -2.99
N THR A 21 -14.71 -8.44 -2.60
CA THR A 21 -13.64 -8.11 -1.64
C THR A 21 -12.87 -6.87 -2.10
N ARG A 22 -12.37 -6.86 -3.35
CA ARG A 22 -11.59 -5.73 -3.89
C ARG A 22 -12.41 -4.44 -3.95
N LYS A 23 -13.70 -4.52 -4.32
CA LYS A 23 -14.60 -3.35 -4.30
C LYS A 23 -14.82 -2.80 -2.89
N ILE A 24 -15.01 -3.66 -1.90
CA ILE A 24 -15.16 -3.23 -0.49
C ILE A 24 -13.89 -2.50 -0.04
N ILE A 25 -12.72 -3.05 -0.35
CA ILE A 25 -11.43 -2.40 -0.03
C ILE A 25 -11.31 -1.04 -0.73
N PHE A 26 -11.60 -0.98 -2.02
CA PHE A 26 -11.59 0.27 -2.78
C PHE A 26 -12.49 1.34 -2.15
N TYR A 27 -13.76 1.01 -1.88
CA TYR A 27 -14.69 1.98 -1.30
C TYR A 27 -14.30 2.37 0.13
N ALA A 28 -13.69 1.47 0.91
CA ALA A 28 -13.16 1.82 2.23
C ALA A 28 -12.01 2.84 2.14
N PHE A 29 -11.08 2.66 1.19
CA PHE A 29 -10.01 3.63 0.96
C PHE A 29 -10.53 4.96 0.40
N LEU A 30 -11.46 4.92 -0.55
CA LEU A 30 -12.10 6.12 -1.10
C LEU A 30 -12.85 6.90 -0.01
N ALA A 31 -13.65 6.21 0.81
CA ALA A 31 -14.37 6.85 1.91
C ALA A 31 -13.43 7.48 2.93
N THR A 32 -12.32 6.80 3.26
CA THR A 32 -11.26 7.34 4.13
C THR A 32 -10.65 8.60 3.53
N LEU A 33 -10.29 8.56 2.24
CA LEU A 33 -9.70 9.68 1.52
C LEU A 33 -10.64 10.90 1.51
N ILE A 34 -11.93 10.71 1.20
CA ILE A 34 -12.93 11.77 1.21
C ILE A 34 -13.12 12.34 2.63
N ALA A 35 -13.26 11.46 3.63
CA ALA A 35 -13.46 11.88 5.00
C ALA A 35 -12.28 12.68 5.55
N ASP A 36 -11.05 12.22 5.34
CA ASP A 36 -9.84 12.93 5.78
C ASP A 36 -9.68 14.26 5.04
N THR A 37 -9.87 14.27 3.72
CA THR A 37 -9.79 15.50 2.90
C THR A 37 -10.81 16.53 3.38
N TYR A 38 -12.06 16.10 3.63
CA TYR A 38 -13.09 16.99 4.16
C TYR A 38 -12.75 17.51 5.54
N ALA A 39 -12.38 16.62 6.47
CA ALA A 39 -12.07 16.97 7.86
C ALA A 39 -10.85 17.88 8.00
N SER A 40 -9.86 17.76 7.11
CA SER A 40 -8.64 18.57 7.12
C SER A 40 -8.74 19.81 6.22
N LYS A 41 -9.90 20.13 5.63
CA LYS A 41 -10.03 21.20 4.61
C LYS A 41 -8.99 21.06 3.48
N ALA A 42 -8.75 19.83 3.03
CA ALA A 42 -7.78 19.43 2.02
C ALA A 42 -6.29 19.54 2.38
N GLU A 43 -5.92 19.97 3.59
CA GLU A 43 -4.50 20.02 4.01
C GLU A 43 -3.82 18.64 4.00
N VAL A 44 -4.58 17.56 4.28
CA VAL A 44 -4.07 16.18 4.26
C VAL A 44 -3.54 15.75 2.88
N LEU A 45 -3.93 16.42 1.79
CA LEU A 45 -3.41 16.16 0.44
C LEU A 45 -1.90 16.45 0.32
N ASN A 46 -1.33 17.21 1.25
CA ASN A 46 0.10 17.45 1.34
C ASN A 46 0.83 16.35 2.14
N HIS A 47 0.15 15.33 2.66
CA HIS A 47 0.79 14.28 3.45
C HIS A 47 1.11 13.05 2.60
N LEU A 48 2.34 12.53 2.75
CA LEU A 48 2.81 11.32 2.06
C LEU A 48 1.83 10.14 2.20
N THR A 49 1.33 9.90 3.41
CA THR A 49 0.45 8.78 3.75
C THR A 49 -0.79 8.74 2.85
N LEU A 50 -1.31 9.91 2.45
CA LEU A 50 -2.50 10.00 1.63
C LEU A 50 -2.22 9.67 0.14
N TRP A 51 -1.05 10.06 -0.37
CA TRP A 51 -0.60 9.68 -1.71
C TRP A 51 -0.36 8.17 -1.82
N SER A 52 0.18 7.54 -0.78
CA SER A 52 0.24 6.08 -0.70
C SER A 52 -1.16 5.46 -0.69
N PHE A 53 -2.12 6.08 0.01
CA PHE A 53 -3.52 5.65 0.01
C PHE A 53 -4.16 5.71 -1.38
N ILE A 54 -3.89 6.76 -2.15
CA ILE A 54 -4.35 6.87 -3.55
C ILE A 54 -3.76 5.73 -4.39
N LEU A 55 -2.47 5.41 -4.23
CA LEU A 55 -1.83 4.29 -4.91
C LEU A 55 -2.51 2.95 -4.57
N HIS A 56 -2.87 2.73 -3.31
CA HIS A 56 -3.61 1.53 -2.90
C HIS A 56 -5.03 1.51 -3.50
N MET A 57 -5.75 2.62 -3.42
CA MET A 57 -7.08 2.78 -4.01
C MET A 57 -7.09 2.48 -5.51
N LEU A 58 -6.16 3.08 -6.27
CA LEU A 58 -6.03 2.85 -7.70
C LEU A 58 -5.76 1.38 -8.02
N TYR A 59 -4.92 0.71 -7.23
CA TYR A 59 -4.66 -0.72 -7.40
C TYR A 59 -5.92 -1.57 -7.19
N PHE A 60 -6.67 -1.34 -6.10
CA PHE A 60 -7.83 -2.16 -5.76
C PHE A 60 -9.04 -1.94 -6.68
N GLU A 61 -9.13 -0.79 -7.33
CA GLU A 61 -10.13 -0.53 -8.37
C GLU A 61 -9.89 -1.36 -9.65
N LEU A 62 -8.65 -1.79 -9.90
CA LEU A 62 -8.34 -2.57 -11.10
C LEU A 62 -9.08 -3.90 -11.06
N HIS A 63 -9.85 -4.16 -12.11
CA HIS A 63 -10.53 -5.43 -12.31
C HIS A 63 -9.51 -6.54 -12.55
N LEU A 64 -9.69 -7.68 -11.88
CA LEU A 64 -8.85 -8.84 -12.15
C LEU A 64 -9.26 -9.44 -13.50
N PRO A 65 -8.37 -9.49 -14.49
CA PRO A 65 -8.73 -9.88 -15.85
C PRO A 65 -9.06 -11.37 -15.88
N SER A 66 -10.27 -11.72 -16.33
CA SER A 66 -10.66 -13.12 -16.52
C SER A 66 -10.05 -13.70 -17.79
N LYS A 67 -9.95 -12.91 -18.88
CA LYS A 67 -9.17 -13.16 -20.11
C LYS A 67 -8.83 -11.82 -20.81
N SER A 68 -7.60 -11.71 -21.33
CA SER A 68 -7.16 -10.80 -22.42
C SER A 68 -7.11 -9.26 -22.27
N SER A 69 -7.42 -8.60 -21.14
CA SER A 69 -7.18 -7.14 -21.05
C SER A 69 -5.69 -6.83 -20.83
N THR A 70 -4.98 -6.45 -21.89
CA THR A 70 -3.54 -6.09 -21.84
C THR A 70 -3.27 -4.84 -20.99
N LEU A 71 -4.16 -3.84 -21.04
CA LEU A 71 -4.00 -2.61 -20.26
C LEU A 71 -4.18 -2.88 -18.76
N THR A 72 -5.27 -3.53 -18.36
CA THR A 72 -5.53 -3.80 -16.93
C THR A 72 -4.44 -4.66 -16.31
N GLN A 73 -3.97 -5.68 -17.02
CA GLN A 73 -2.83 -6.48 -16.59
C GLN A 73 -1.57 -5.63 -16.43
N THR A 74 -1.31 -4.69 -17.34
CA THR A 74 -0.16 -3.79 -17.25
C THR A 74 -0.27 -2.87 -16.04
N LEU A 75 -1.45 -2.32 -15.77
CA LEU A 75 -1.68 -1.49 -14.58
C LEU A 75 -1.54 -2.30 -13.28
N ILE A 76 -2.04 -3.54 -13.23
CA ILE A 76 -1.83 -4.43 -12.07
C ILE A 76 -0.34 -4.62 -11.82
N ARG A 77 0.43 -4.93 -12.88
CA ARG A 77 1.88 -5.12 -12.78
C ARG A 77 2.60 -3.86 -12.30
N LEU A 78 2.19 -2.69 -12.80
CA LEU A 78 2.78 -1.40 -12.43
C LEU A 78 2.44 -1.00 -11.01
N TYR A 79 1.21 -1.22 -10.54
CA TYR A 79 0.75 -0.69 -9.25
C TYR A 79 0.89 -1.68 -8.09
N HIS A 80 0.70 -2.98 -8.29
CA HIS A 80 0.63 -3.94 -7.18
C HIS A 80 1.93 -3.96 -6.34
N GLY A 81 3.09 -4.16 -6.98
CA GLY A 81 4.38 -4.21 -6.26
C GLY A 81 4.68 -2.92 -5.50
N PRO A 82 4.68 -1.75 -6.16
CA PRO A 82 4.82 -0.45 -5.50
C PRO A 82 3.82 -0.23 -4.36
N SER A 83 2.54 -0.58 -4.58
CA SER A 83 1.48 -0.45 -3.59
C SER A 83 1.73 -1.34 -2.37
N PHE A 84 2.04 -2.62 -2.57
CA PHE A 84 2.27 -3.54 -1.46
C PHE A 84 3.59 -3.27 -0.73
N CYS A 85 4.72 -3.27 -1.43
CA CYS A 85 6.03 -3.04 -0.81
C CYS A 85 6.11 -1.64 -0.17
N GLY A 86 5.52 -0.63 -0.84
CA GLY A 86 5.40 0.73 -0.32
C GLY A 86 4.60 0.79 0.98
N SER A 87 3.51 0.03 1.13
CA SER A 87 2.74 0.00 2.38
C SER A 87 3.55 -0.51 3.58
N LEU A 88 4.41 -1.53 3.39
CA LEU A 88 5.30 -2.02 4.44
C LEU A 88 6.41 -1.02 4.79
N ALA A 89 6.96 -0.35 3.79
CA ALA A 89 7.91 0.73 4.01
C ALA A 89 7.28 1.88 4.81
N LEU A 90 6.08 2.32 4.42
CA LEU A 90 5.34 3.38 5.10
C LEU A 90 5.01 3.00 6.55
N PHE A 91 4.58 1.76 6.81
CA PHE A 91 4.31 1.27 8.15
C PHE A 91 5.54 1.28 9.05
N ASN A 92 6.67 0.75 8.59
CA ASN A 92 7.89 0.71 9.42
C ASN A 92 8.50 2.10 9.61
N MET A 93 8.40 2.98 8.62
CA MET A 93 8.76 4.39 8.78
C MET A 93 7.86 5.05 9.84
N TYR A 94 6.56 4.77 9.83
CA TYR A 94 5.63 5.27 10.84
C TYR A 94 5.98 4.78 12.26
N LEU A 95 6.31 3.49 12.42
CA LEU A 95 6.80 2.97 13.70
C LEU A 95 8.07 3.69 14.17
N TRP A 96 9.01 3.94 13.26
CA TRP A 96 10.19 4.72 13.56
C TRP A 96 9.85 6.15 13.99
N THR A 97 8.92 6.81 13.30
CA THR A 97 8.47 8.15 13.69
C THR A 97 7.81 8.16 15.06
N LEU A 98 7.00 7.13 15.41
CA LEU A 98 6.44 7.00 16.75
C LEU A 98 7.50 6.77 17.84
N ILE A 99 8.57 6.04 17.53
CA ILE A 99 9.70 5.88 18.45
C ILE A 99 10.42 7.23 18.63
N ALA A 100 10.58 7.97 17.54
CA ALA A 100 11.25 9.26 17.54
C ALA A 100 10.42 10.40 18.18
N ASN A 101 9.10 10.33 18.05
CA ASN A 101 8.13 11.20 18.69
C ASN A 101 6.83 10.41 19.02
N PRO A 102 6.68 9.91 20.26
CA PRO A 102 5.48 9.16 20.67
C PRO A 102 4.18 9.98 20.67
N SER A 103 4.25 11.32 20.75
CA SER A 103 3.06 12.18 20.73
C SER A 103 2.62 12.60 19.33
N MET A 104 3.37 12.25 18.27
CA MET A 104 3.15 12.73 16.91
C MET A 104 1.68 12.64 16.45
N GLU A 105 1.01 11.51 16.66
CA GLU A 105 -0.40 11.34 16.23
C GLU A 105 -1.37 12.30 16.95
N PHE A 106 -1.06 12.68 18.19
CA PHE A 106 -1.81 13.69 18.94
C PHE A 106 -1.44 15.10 18.49
N ASP A 107 -0.15 15.35 18.24
CA ASP A 107 0.36 16.64 17.77
C ASP A 107 -0.24 17.02 16.40
N LEU A 108 -0.48 16.01 15.55
CA LEU A 108 -1.09 16.16 14.22
C LEU A 108 -2.61 16.07 14.20
N ALA A 109 -3.26 15.69 15.31
CA ALA A 109 -4.70 15.56 15.36
C ALA A 109 -5.38 16.93 15.51
N PRO A 110 -6.50 17.18 14.80
CA PRO A 110 -7.35 18.34 15.06
C PRO A 110 -7.81 18.38 16.52
N GLU A 111 -7.92 19.59 17.05
CA GLU A 111 -8.38 19.83 18.42
C GLU A 111 -9.76 19.19 18.67
N GLY A 112 -9.93 18.57 19.84
CA GLY A 112 -11.17 17.91 20.23
C GLY A 112 -11.43 16.54 19.58
N ARG A 113 -10.53 16.03 18.74
CA ARG A 113 -10.64 14.68 18.18
C ARG A 113 -10.53 13.62 19.29
N ALA A 114 -11.49 12.70 19.33
CA ALA A 114 -11.49 11.62 20.31
C ALA A 114 -10.25 10.73 20.19
N THR A 115 -9.62 10.41 21.32
CA THR A 115 -8.37 9.64 21.40
C THR A 115 -8.42 8.30 20.65
N TRP A 116 -9.52 7.56 20.78
CA TRP A 116 -9.66 6.26 20.10
C TRP A 116 -9.63 6.42 18.57
N LEU A 117 -10.15 7.53 18.05
CA LEU A 117 -10.17 7.80 16.61
C LEU A 117 -8.79 8.15 16.08
N ILE A 118 -7.96 8.83 16.87
CA ILE A 118 -6.55 9.10 16.54
C ILE A 118 -5.80 7.77 16.32
N TYR A 119 -5.86 6.86 17.30
CA TYR A 119 -5.21 5.56 17.18
C TYR A 119 -5.77 4.70 16.06
N THR A 120 -7.10 4.69 15.90
CA THR A 120 -7.76 3.89 14.85
C THR A 120 -7.36 4.39 13.47
N ARG A 121 -7.27 5.71 13.28
CA ARG A 121 -6.81 6.33 12.05
C ARG A 121 -5.34 6.02 11.77
N GLY A 122 -4.45 6.19 12.74
CA GLY A 122 -3.02 5.86 12.59
C GLY A 122 -2.82 4.39 12.22
N PHE A 123 -3.53 3.48 12.88
CA PHE A 123 -3.54 2.05 12.54
C PHE A 123 -4.04 1.80 11.12
N TRP A 124 -5.20 2.35 10.78
CA TRP A 124 -5.84 2.12 9.47
C TRP A 124 -4.97 2.62 8.32
N LEU A 125 -4.39 3.81 8.46
CA LEU A 125 -3.60 4.44 7.40
C LEU A 125 -2.27 3.71 7.12
N HIS A 126 -1.68 3.08 8.14
CA HIS A 126 -0.35 2.48 8.01
C HIS A 126 -0.40 0.94 7.90
N LEU A 127 -1.34 0.28 8.59
CA LEU A 127 -1.43 -1.19 8.60
C LEU A 127 -2.60 -1.74 7.76
N GLY A 128 -3.66 -0.95 7.55
CA GLY A 128 -4.82 -1.35 6.74
C GLY A 128 -4.44 -1.83 5.32
N PRO A 129 -3.67 -1.05 4.54
CA PRO A 129 -3.24 -1.46 3.21
C PRO A 129 -2.47 -2.78 3.19
N ILE A 130 -1.63 -3.04 4.19
CA ILE A 130 -0.87 -4.28 4.30
C ILE A 130 -1.83 -5.48 4.41
N PHE A 131 -2.82 -5.40 5.30
CA PHE A 131 -3.82 -6.47 5.44
C PHE A 131 -4.64 -6.68 4.16
N CYS A 132 -5.08 -5.60 3.52
CA CYS A 132 -5.82 -5.66 2.27
C CYS A 132 -5.03 -6.37 1.16
N HIS A 133 -3.74 -6.10 1.04
CA HIS A 133 -2.88 -6.81 0.08
C HIS A 133 -2.66 -8.27 0.44
N TYR A 134 -2.52 -8.62 1.73
CA TYR A 134 -2.43 -10.02 2.13
C TYR A 134 -3.69 -10.81 1.79
N ILE A 135 -4.86 -10.23 2.04
CA ILE A 135 -6.16 -10.82 1.65
C ILE A 135 -6.19 -11.01 0.13
N ASP A 136 -5.82 -10.00 -0.63
CA ASP A 136 -5.83 -10.06 -2.09
C ASP A 136 -4.85 -11.11 -2.65
N ILE A 137 -3.64 -11.23 -2.10
CA ILE A 137 -2.70 -12.28 -2.48
C ILE A 137 -3.24 -13.68 -2.13
N GLN A 138 -3.95 -13.82 -1.00
CA GLN A 138 -4.55 -15.10 -0.59
C GLN A 138 -5.73 -15.49 -1.49
N GLU A 139 -6.61 -14.55 -1.81
CA GLU A 139 -7.81 -14.81 -2.62
C GLU A 139 -7.50 -14.87 -4.13
N ASN A 140 -6.52 -14.09 -4.60
CA ASN A 140 -6.27 -13.83 -6.03
C ASN A 140 -4.86 -14.19 -6.49
N GLY A 141 -4.04 -14.82 -5.66
CA GLY A 141 -2.64 -15.12 -5.96
C GLY A 141 -2.41 -15.89 -7.26
N ALA A 142 -3.33 -16.77 -7.66
CA ALA A 142 -3.23 -17.48 -8.95
C ALA A 142 -3.34 -16.52 -10.14
N VAL A 143 -4.35 -15.65 -10.15
CA VAL A 143 -4.53 -14.64 -11.20
C VAL A 143 -3.34 -13.67 -11.21
N LEU A 144 -2.88 -13.24 -10.04
CA LEU A 144 -1.72 -12.35 -9.94
C LEU A 144 -0.44 -13.00 -10.49
N ARG A 145 -0.18 -14.28 -10.20
CA ARG A 145 0.93 -15.05 -10.80
C ARG A 145 0.85 -15.06 -12.32
N ASP A 146 -0.33 -15.35 -12.87
CA ASP A 146 -0.54 -15.40 -14.32
C ASP A 146 -0.30 -14.03 -14.97
N VAL A 147 -0.72 -12.95 -14.31
CA VAL A 147 -0.47 -11.58 -14.76
C VAL A 147 1.03 -11.26 -14.85
N TYR A 148 1.84 -11.75 -13.90
CA TYR A 148 3.29 -11.54 -13.90
C TYR A 148 4.04 -12.44 -14.88
N SER A 149 3.64 -13.71 -15.00
CA SER A 149 4.30 -14.69 -15.85
C SER A 149 4.07 -14.39 -17.34
N ALA A 150 2.86 -13.99 -17.73
CA ALA A 150 2.49 -13.76 -19.13
C ALA A 150 3.33 -12.67 -19.83
N ALA A 151 3.90 -11.74 -19.06
CA ALA A 151 4.75 -10.66 -19.58
C ALA A 151 6.25 -10.89 -19.31
N GLY A 152 6.65 -12.03 -18.75
CA GLY A 152 8.03 -12.29 -18.33
C GLY A 152 8.54 -11.38 -17.20
N TRP A 153 7.63 -10.71 -16.47
CA TRP A 153 8.01 -9.82 -15.37
C TRP A 153 8.62 -10.58 -14.19
N ASN A 154 8.27 -11.86 -14.07
CA ASN A 154 8.91 -12.78 -13.13
C ASN A 154 10.40 -13.01 -13.43
N ALA A 155 10.86 -12.86 -14.67
CA ALA A 155 12.28 -12.99 -15.04
C ALA A 155 13.02 -11.66 -15.17
N SER A 156 12.31 -10.56 -15.47
CA SER A 156 12.91 -9.24 -15.68
C SER A 156 13.41 -8.60 -14.38
N LYS A 157 14.72 -8.34 -14.30
CA LYS A 157 15.34 -7.65 -13.16
C LYS A 157 14.84 -6.21 -12.98
N LEU A 158 14.59 -5.50 -14.08
CA LEU A 158 14.04 -4.14 -14.03
C LEU A 158 12.62 -4.15 -13.45
N CYS A 159 11.78 -5.10 -13.87
CA CYS A 159 10.43 -5.23 -13.34
C CYS A 159 10.43 -5.64 -11.86
N GLN A 160 11.31 -6.56 -11.47
CA GLN A 160 11.49 -6.93 -10.06
C GLN A 160 11.97 -5.75 -9.22
N PHE A 161 12.91 -4.96 -9.73
CA PHE A 161 13.36 -3.73 -9.08
C PHE A 161 12.20 -2.74 -8.90
N TRP A 162 11.39 -2.51 -9.95
CA TRP A 162 10.19 -1.67 -9.85
C TRP A 162 9.17 -2.19 -8.84
N MET A 163 8.88 -3.50 -8.85
CA MET A 163 7.97 -4.10 -7.87
C MET A 163 8.48 -3.96 -6.43
N CYS A 164 9.80 -4.00 -6.25
CA CYS A 164 10.43 -3.88 -4.93
C CYS A 164 10.43 -2.43 -4.44
N LEU A 165 10.93 -1.49 -5.26
CA LEU A 165 11.28 -0.13 -4.83
C LEU A 165 10.46 0.98 -5.49
N GLY A 166 9.62 0.68 -6.48
CA GLY A 166 8.82 1.70 -7.18
C GLY A 166 7.91 2.49 -6.24
N GLY A 167 7.35 1.81 -5.23
CA GLY A 167 6.54 2.46 -4.18
C GLY A 167 7.38 3.39 -3.32
N TYR A 168 8.58 2.95 -2.92
CA TYR A 168 9.53 3.78 -2.18
C TYR A 168 10.00 4.99 -2.98
N PHE A 169 10.26 4.86 -4.29
CA PHE A 169 10.62 6.02 -5.12
C PHE A 169 9.46 7.00 -5.29
N ALA A 170 8.24 6.50 -5.55
CA ALA A 170 7.05 7.34 -5.57
C ALA A 170 6.87 8.08 -4.24
N MET A 171 7.14 7.41 -3.13
CA MET A 171 7.10 8.00 -1.79
C MET A 171 8.25 8.97 -1.54
N GLY A 172 9.47 8.69 -1.99
CA GLY A 172 10.64 9.56 -1.80
C GLY A 172 10.51 10.86 -2.58
N LEU A 173 10.04 10.78 -3.83
CA LEU A 173 9.75 11.95 -4.66
C LEU A 173 8.66 12.83 -4.06
N THR A 174 7.62 12.22 -3.49
CA THR A 174 6.55 12.96 -2.81
C THR A 174 6.99 13.47 -1.43
N TRP A 175 7.78 12.71 -0.67
CA TRP A 175 8.29 13.11 0.64
C TRP A 175 9.17 14.35 0.55
N GLU A 176 10.13 14.40 -0.38
CA GLU A 176 11.00 15.57 -0.52
C GLU A 176 10.25 16.80 -1.03
N GLN A 177 9.19 16.60 -1.82
CA GLN A 177 8.38 17.68 -2.37
C GLN A 177 7.36 18.23 -1.37
N PHE A 178 6.82 17.40 -0.47
CA PHE A 178 5.74 17.78 0.44
C PHE A 178 6.15 17.89 1.92
N ASN A 179 7.21 17.20 2.35
CA ASN A 179 7.73 17.20 3.72
C ASN A 179 9.16 17.79 3.77
N GLY A 180 9.42 18.90 3.07
CA GLY A 180 10.77 19.49 2.91
C GLY A 180 11.62 19.58 4.20
N ASP A 181 10.99 19.72 5.36
CA ASP A 181 11.56 19.42 6.68
C ASP A 181 10.69 18.41 7.45
N ALA A 182 10.89 17.12 7.18
CA ALA A 182 10.14 16.06 7.84
C ALA A 182 10.37 16.04 9.37
N SER A 183 11.54 16.48 9.84
CA SER A 183 11.81 16.51 11.28
C SER A 183 10.99 17.58 12.00
N GLY A 184 10.82 18.74 11.36
CA GLY A 184 9.93 19.81 11.80
C GLY A 184 8.46 19.40 11.74
N THR A 185 8.04 18.74 10.65
CA THR A 185 6.66 18.24 10.51
C THR A 185 6.27 17.26 11.62
N TYR A 186 7.21 16.42 12.08
CA TYR A 186 6.95 15.41 13.10
C TYR A 186 7.46 15.78 14.49
N ASN A 187 7.92 17.02 14.69
CA ASN A 187 8.47 17.53 15.95
C ASN A 187 9.48 16.55 16.61
N VAL A 188 10.40 16.01 15.81
CA VAL A 188 11.37 15.01 16.28
C VAL A 188 12.45 15.70 17.11
N THR A 189 12.59 15.29 18.37
CA THR A 189 13.56 15.89 19.30
C THR A 189 14.64 14.92 19.79
N VAL A 190 14.46 13.60 19.60
CA VAL A 190 15.37 12.58 20.14
C VAL A 190 16.61 12.33 19.29
N VAL A 191 16.62 12.75 18.04
CA VAL A 191 17.75 12.66 17.09
C VAL A 191 17.79 13.92 16.23
N SER A 192 18.93 14.19 15.58
CA SER A 192 19.00 15.32 14.62
C SER A 192 18.09 15.07 13.41
N PRO A 193 17.59 16.14 12.76
CA PRO A 193 16.80 16.05 11.52
C PRO A 193 17.41 15.16 10.45
N GLU A 194 18.72 15.29 10.21
CA GLU A 194 19.44 14.57 9.16
C GLU A 194 19.51 13.08 9.49
N VAL A 195 19.75 12.75 10.77
CA VAL A 195 19.77 11.37 11.25
C VAL A 195 18.37 10.75 11.16
N PHE A 196 17.33 11.48 11.53
CA PHE A 196 15.94 11.01 11.42
C PHE A 196 15.57 10.67 9.97
N VAL A 197 15.89 11.56 9.03
CA VAL A 197 15.62 11.37 7.60
C VAL A 197 16.43 10.20 7.05
N LEU A 198 17.73 10.10 7.37
CA LEU A 198 18.59 9.00 6.92
C LEU A 198 18.07 7.64 7.40
N ILE A 199 17.72 7.51 8.67
CA ILE A 199 17.19 6.27 9.25
C ILE A 199 15.84 5.92 8.60
N SER A 200 14.95 6.89 8.43
CA SER A 200 13.66 6.69 7.76
C SER A 200 13.83 6.14 6.34
N LYS A 201 14.75 6.72 5.56
CA LYS A 201 15.09 6.27 4.20
C LYS A 201 15.62 4.83 4.21
N ALA A 202 16.55 4.52 5.12
CA ALA A 202 17.10 3.17 5.25
C ALA A 202 16.03 2.13 5.61
N ILE A 203 15.15 2.45 6.58
CA ILE A 203 14.03 1.60 7.00
C ILE A 203 13.08 1.36 5.82
N GLY A 204 12.73 2.41 5.06
CA GLY A 204 11.85 2.29 3.90
C GLY A 204 12.42 1.33 2.85
N VAL A 205 13.68 1.49 2.46
CA VAL A 205 14.35 0.62 1.48
C VAL A 205 14.41 -0.83 1.96
N VAL A 206 14.86 -1.06 3.20
CA VAL A 206 14.97 -2.41 3.76
C VAL A 206 13.59 -3.08 3.83
N SER A 207 12.56 -2.35 4.25
CA SER A 207 11.19 -2.86 4.34
C SER A 207 10.65 -3.29 2.98
N CYS A 208 10.88 -2.48 1.93
CA CYS A 208 10.54 -2.81 0.56
C CYS A 208 11.23 -4.11 0.09
N ILE A 209 12.53 -4.24 0.36
CA ILE A 209 13.31 -5.44 -0.01
C ILE A 209 12.77 -6.67 0.71
N VAL A 210 12.51 -6.58 2.02
CA VAL A 210 11.98 -7.69 2.82
C VAL A 210 10.58 -8.07 2.32
N ALA A 211 9.69 -7.10 2.10
CA ALA A 211 8.35 -7.33 1.55
C ALA A 211 8.41 -8.07 0.21
N PHE A 212 9.28 -7.61 -0.68
CA PHE A 212 9.47 -8.22 -1.99
C PHE A 212 10.01 -9.65 -1.88
N MET A 213 11.07 -9.86 -1.10
CA MET A 213 11.77 -11.14 -1.03
C MET A 213 11.00 -12.21 -0.24
N VAL A 214 10.22 -11.81 0.76
CA VAL A 214 9.51 -12.76 1.65
C VAL A 214 8.08 -13.01 1.22
N VAL A 215 7.44 -12.07 0.51
CA VAL A 215 6.01 -12.19 0.15
C VAL A 215 5.83 -12.19 -1.36
N VAL A 216 6.20 -11.11 -2.05
CA VAL A 216 5.88 -10.93 -3.48
C VAL A 216 6.56 -12.01 -4.31
N LYS A 217 7.89 -12.11 -4.22
CA LYS A 217 8.68 -13.03 -5.02
C LYS A 217 8.26 -14.50 -4.82
N PRO A 218 8.22 -15.05 -3.59
CA PRO A 218 7.88 -16.45 -3.41
C PRO A 218 6.42 -16.79 -3.72
N LYS A 219 5.48 -15.85 -3.56
CA LYS A 219 4.05 -16.14 -3.78
C LYS A 219 3.58 -15.85 -5.21
N LEU A 220 4.24 -14.91 -5.90
CA LEU A 220 3.74 -14.33 -7.16
C LEU A 220 4.70 -14.45 -8.35
N LEU A 221 6.01 -14.67 -8.13
CA LEU A 221 7.01 -14.68 -9.21
C LEU A 221 7.74 -16.01 -9.38
N ASN A 222 7.62 -16.93 -8.42
CA ASN A 222 8.15 -18.28 -8.51
C ASN A 222 7.16 -19.26 -9.14
#